data_AF-A0A1R3UV30-F1
#
_entry.id   AF-A0A1R3UV30-F1
#
_cell.length_a   1.000
_cell.length_b   1.000
_cell.length_c   1.000
_cell.angle_alpha   90.00
_cell.angle_beta   90.00
_cell.angle_gamma   90.00
#
_symmetry.space_group_name_H-M   'P 1'
#
loop_
_entity.id
_entity.type
_entity.pdbx_description
1 polymer ?
#
loop_
_entity_poly.entity_id
_entity_poly.type
_entity_poly.pdbx_seq_one_letter_code
_entity_poly.pdbx_strand_id
1 'polypeptide(L)'
;MNGDGRGTVIDRATLMAWARAQGVRVRVACEDWESITYETLSRQQDGTSLVQRHRCVLPEPVTRRRLLMSYVVGLCHGVDGAECNHVRRIVPPVLSSSDEAARRDVALVAAALVEVERRAVCGATVDNLRVYTVERAVHWRPF
;
A
#
# COMPACT_ATOMS: atom_id res chain seq x y z
N MET A 1 -21.57 -2.39 17.17
CA MET A 1 -22.14 -1.50 16.14
C MET A 1 -21.01 -1.02 15.25
N ASN A 2 -20.87 -1.62 14.07
CA ASN A 2 -19.78 -1.35 13.14
C ASN A 2 -20.17 -0.11 12.33
N GLY A 3 -19.60 1.04 12.68
CA GLY A 3 -19.80 2.29 11.94
C GLY A 3 -19.22 2.15 10.54
N ASP A 4 -20.08 2.41 9.55
CA ASP A 4 -19.77 2.49 8.13
C ASP A 4 -18.50 3.33 7.92
N GLY A 5 -17.40 2.66 7.55
CA GLY A 5 -16.06 3.24 7.39
C GLY A 5 -15.90 4.11 6.16
N ARG A 6 -16.90 4.94 5.83
CA ARG A 6 -16.77 5.99 4.80
C ARG A 6 -15.92 7.11 5.37
N GLY A 7 -14.61 6.96 5.22
CA GLY A 7 -13.66 8.00 5.63
C GLY A 7 -14.01 9.34 4.99
N THR A 8 -13.92 10.41 5.78
CA THR A 8 -14.14 11.77 5.28
C THR A 8 -13.07 12.10 4.25
N VAL A 9 -13.49 12.66 3.11
CA VAL A 9 -12.56 13.20 2.11
C VAL A 9 -12.08 14.56 2.59
N ILE A 10 -10.79 14.68 2.88
CA ILE A 10 -10.17 15.90 3.40
C ILE A 10 -8.79 16.06 2.77
N ASP A 11 -8.38 17.28 2.42
CA ASP A 11 -7.03 17.50 1.96
C ASP A 11 -6.02 17.31 3.10
N ARG A 12 -4.81 16.89 2.74
CA ARG A 12 -3.76 16.56 3.72
C ARG A 12 -3.38 17.77 4.57
N ALA A 13 -3.35 18.98 4.01
CA ALA A 13 -2.89 20.16 4.75
C ALA A 13 -3.88 20.50 5.87
N THR A 14 -5.17 20.50 5.55
CA THR A 14 -6.26 20.71 6.52
C THR A 14 -6.27 19.62 7.59
N LEU A 15 -6.14 18.34 7.22
CA LEU A 15 -6.06 17.25 8.19
C LEU A 15 -4.89 17.41 9.16
N MET A 16 -3.70 17.74 8.65
CA MET A 16 -2.50 17.89 9.48
C MET A 16 -2.57 19.14 10.36
N ALA A 17 -3.17 20.24 9.88
CA ALA A 17 -3.40 21.43 10.67
C ALA A 17 -4.38 21.16 11.82
N TRP A 18 -5.51 20.51 11.53
CA TRP A 18 -6.47 20.08 12.54
C TRP A 18 -5.85 19.13 13.55
N ALA A 19 -5.13 18.09 13.12
CA ALA A 19 -4.53 17.11 14.01
C ALA A 19 -3.51 17.74 14.97
N ARG A 20 -2.70 18.69 14.47
CA ARG A 20 -1.79 19.49 15.31
C ARG A 20 -2.56 20.34 16.33
N ALA A 21 -3.62 21.03 15.92
CA ALA A 21 -4.44 21.84 16.81
C ALA A 21 -5.11 20.99 17.92
N GLN A 22 -5.46 19.74 17.61
CA GLN A 22 -6.09 18.81 18.56
C GLN A 22 -5.07 17.96 19.35
N GLY A 23 -3.77 18.05 19.06
CA GLY A 23 -2.75 17.19 19.69
C GLY A 23 -2.91 15.69 19.38
N VAL A 24 -3.54 15.36 18.25
CA VAL A 24 -3.87 13.97 17.86
C VAL A 24 -2.77 13.38 16.98
N ARG A 25 -2.42 12.11 17.22
CA ARG A 25 -1.45 11.40 16.39
C ARG A 25 -2.09 10.94 15.08
N VAL A 26 -1.38 11.16 13.98
CA VAL A 26 -1.78 10.73 12.64
C VAL A 26 -0.79 9.68 12.13
N ARG A 27 -1.30 8.59 11.55
CA ARG A 27 -0.49 7.60 10.83
C ARG A 27 -1.10 7.31 9.46
N VAL A 28 -0.30 6.84 8.52
CA VAL A 28 -0.82 6.29 7.26
C VAL A 28 -1.37 4.89 7.55
N ALA A 29 -2.62 4.66 7.15
CA ALA A 29 -3.28 3.37 7.30
C ALA A 29 -3.21 2.55 6.01
N CYS A 30 -3.42 3.18 4.86
CA CYS A 30 -3.18 2.59 3.55
C CYS A 30 -2.92 3.67 2.51
N GLU A 31 -2.26 3.28 1.42
CA GLU A 31 -2.07 4.12 0.23
C GLU A 31 -2.53 3.35 -1.01
N ASP A 32 -3.23 4.05 -1.90
CA ASP A 32 -3.43 3.62 -3.28
C ASP A 32 -2.84 4.69 -4.24
N TRP A 33 -3.06 4.53 -5.55
CA TRP A 33 -2.51 5.46 -6.54
C TRP A 33 -3.12 6.85 -6.46
N GLU A 34 -4.38 6.93 -6.05
CA GLU A 34 -5.21 8.12 -6.11
C GLU A 34 -5.38 8.78 -4.74
N SER A 35 -5.02 8.09 -3.66
CA SER A 35 -5.32 8.54 -2.31
C SER A 35 -4.43 7.93 -1.24
N ILE A 36 -4.34 8.65 -0.13
CA ILE A 36 -3.73 8.18 1.11
C ILE A 36 -4.81 8.20 2.18
N THR A 37 -5.04 7.07 2.83
CA THR A 37 -5.92 7.00 4.00
C THR A 37 -5.08 7.17 5.25
N TYR A 38 -5.38 8.21 6.00
CA TYR A 38 -4.79 8.49 7.29
C TYR A 38 -5.70 7.98 8.41
N GLU A 39 -5.10 7.47 9.47
CA GLU A 39 -5.77 7.18 10.73
C GLU A 39 -5.33 8.16 11.79
N THR A 40 -6.32 8.71 12.50
CA THR A 40 -6.12 9.55 13.68
C THR A 40 -6.53 8.78 14.92
N LEU A 41 -5.69 8.80 15.94
CA LEU A 41 -5.90 8.12 17.23
C LEU A 41 -6.03 9.16 18.34
N SER A 42 -7.25 9.35 18.85
CA SER A 42 -7.51 10.21 20.01
C SER A 42 -7.99 9.40 21.21
N ARG A 43 -7.64 9.83 22.42
CA ARG A 43 -8.19 9.27 23.66
C ARG A 43 -9.39 10.11 24.08
N GLN A 44 -10.51 9.44 24.33
CA GLN A 44 -11.71 10.05 24.90
C GLN A 44 -11.58 10.19 26.42
N GLN A 45 -12.46 10.99 27.04
CA GLN A 45 -12.44 11.27 28.48
C GLN A 45 -12.66 10.01 29.34
N ASP A 46 -13.35 9.02 28.80
CA ASP A 46 -13.60 7.70 29.40
C ASP A 46 -12.39 6.74 29.26
N GLY A 47 -11.29 7.19 28.64
CA GLY A 47 -10.10 6.38 28.37
C GLY A 47 -10.17 5.54 27.08
N THR A 48 -11.31 5.54 26.39
CA THR A 48 -11.50 4.79 25.14
C THR A 48 -10.68 5.43 24.01
N SER A 49 -10.07 4.61 23.14
CA SER A 49 -9.36 5.11 21.96
C SER A 49 -10.32 5.20 20.77
N LEU A 50 -10.50 6.40 20.23
CA LEU A 50 -11.24 6.64 19.01
C LEU A 50 -10.28 6.60 17.82
N VAL A 51 -10.54 5.68 16.88
CA VAL A 51 -9.86 5.62 15.59
C VAL A 51 -10.76 6.22 14.53
N GLN A 52 -10.30 7.26 13.85
CA GLN A 52 -11.00 7.81 12.67
C GLN A 52 -10.12 7.69 11.43
N ARG A 53 -10.76 7.44 10.29
CA ARG A 53 -10.11 7.30 8.98
C ARG A 53 -10.47 8.47 8.08
N HIS A 54 -9.45 9.03 7.44
CA HIS A 54 -9.54 10.21 6.59
C HIS A 54 -8.90 9.89 5.24
N ARG A 55 -9.67 9.94 4.16
CA ARG A 55 -9.17 9.65 2.81
C ARG A 55 -8.76 10.96 2.14
N CYS A 56 -7.47 11.13 1.89
CA CYS A 56 -6.97 12.28 1.13
C CYS A 56 -6.78 11.86 -0.33
N VAL A 57 -7.63 12.35 -1.23
CA VAL A 57 -7.43 12.19 -2.67
C VAL A 57 -6.25 13.06 -3.11
N LEU A 58 -5.37 12.48 -3.92
CA LEU A 58 -4.18 13.12 -4.46
C LEU A 58 -4.55 13.92 -5.71
N PRO A 59 -3.89 15.07 -5.93
CA PRO A 59 -4.04 15.81 -7.18
C PRO A 59 -3.66 14.95 -8.38
N GLU A 60 -4.37 15.12 -9.49
CA GLU A 60 -4.17 14.33 -10.72
C GLU A 60 -2.70 14.24 -11.19
N PRO A 61 -1.90 15.33 -11.19
CA PRO A 61 -0.48 15.23 -11.58
C PRO A 61 0.33 14.29 -10.68
N VAL A 62 -0.02 14.22 -9.38
CA VAL A 62 0.62 13.34 -8.41
C VAL A 62 0.19 11.90 -8.65
N THR A 63 -1.11 11.67 -8.83
CA THR A 63 -1.67 10.34 -9.17
C THR A 63 -1.03 9.79 -10.43
N ARG A 64 -0.96 10.58 -11.51
CA ARG A 64 -0.33 10.18 -12.78
C ARG A 64 1.14 9.85 -12.62
N ARG A 65 1.89 10.66 -11.85
CA ARG A 65 3.30 10.38 -11.55
C ARG A 65 3.45 9.09 -10.76
N ARG A 66 2.64 8.86 -9.73
CA ARG A 66 2.64 7.61 -8.94
C ARG A 66 2.39 6.40 -9.84
N LEU A 67 1.41 6.49 -10.74
CA LEU A 67 1.08 5.43 -11.69
C LEU A 67 2.25 5.13 -12.66
N LEU A 68 2.85 6.17 -13.25
CA LEU A 68 3.97 6.02 -14.20
C LEU A 68 5.23 5.40 -13.58
N MET A 69 5.46 5.64 -12.29
CA MET A 69 6.63 5.17 -11.55
C MET A 69 6.41 3.82 -10.85
N SER A 70 5.21 3.24 -10.93
CA SER A 70 4.89 2.00 -10.20
C SER A 70 4.90 0.78 -11.12
N TYR A 71 5.28 -0.35 -10.54
CA TYR A 71 5.12 -1.68 -11.12
C TYR A 71 4.10 -2.49 -10.33
N VAL A 72 3.35 -3.32 -11.04
CA VAL A 72 2.55 -4.41 -10.49
C VAL A 72 3.39 -5.68 -10.60
N VAL A 73 3.61 -6.34 -9.46
CA VAL A 73 4.36 -7.60 -9.36
C VAL A 73 3.41 -8.67 -8.86
N GLY A 74 3.24 -9.74 -9.64
CA GLY A 74 2.51 -10.93 -9.24
C GLY A 74 3.47 -12.06 -8.89
N LEU A 75 3.23 -12.64 -7.71
CA LEU A 75 4.00 -13.73 -7.12
C LEU A 75 3.05 -14.87 -6.77
N CYS A 76 3.50 -16.12 -6.91
CA CYS A 76 2.76 -17.29 -6.47
C CYS A 76 3.64 -18.31 -5.74
N HIS A 77 3.04 -19.12 -4.89
CA HIS A 77 3.67 -20.30 -4.31
C HIS A 77 2.64 -21.41 -4.04
N GLY A 78 3.11 -22.65 -3.91
CA GLY A 78 2.26 -23.77 -3.50
C GLY A 78 2.03 -23.77 -1.98
N VAL A 79 0.80 -24.03 -1.56
CA VAL A 79 0.42 -24.29 -0.16
C VAL A 79 -0.77 -25.24 -0.13
N ASP A 80 -0.66 -26.33 0.64
CA ASP A 80 -1.72 -27.34 0.80
C ASP A 80 -2.33 -27.86 -0.52
N GLY A 81 -1.51 -28.00 -1.56
CA GLY A 81 -1.94 -28.47 -2.89
C GLY A 81 -2.64 -27.43 -3.76
N ALA A 82 -2.77 -26.18 -3.29
CA ALA A 82 -3.30 -25.05 -4.05
C ALA A 82 -2.21 -24.01 -4.37
N GLU A 83 -2.49 -23.11 -5.31
CA GLU A 83 -1.61 -21.97 -5.62
C GLU A 83 -2.09 -20.71 -4.88
N CYS A 84 -1.26 -20.21 -3.96
CA CYS A 84 -1.49 -18.93 -3.31
C CYS A 84 -0.89 -17.80 -4.16
N ASN A 85 -1.70 -16.78 -4.45
CA ASN A 85 -1.31 -15.65 -5.29
C ASN A 85 -1.18 -14.37 -4.47
N HIS A 86 -0.12 -13.60 -4.76
CA HIS A 86 0.18 -12.34 -4.11
C HIS A 86 0.50 -11.28 -5.17
N VAL A 87 -0.22 -10.16 -5.11
CA VAL A 87 0.05 -9.00 -5.96
C VAL A 87 0.59 -7.87 -5.10
N ARG A 88 1.65 -7.20 -5.56
CA ARG A 88 2.23 -6.02 -4.91
C ARG A 88 2.41 -4.89 -5.92
N ARG A 89 2.22 -3.67 -5.43
CA ARG A 89 2.48 -2.43 -6.17
C ARG A 89 3.75 -1.83 -5.62
N ILE A 90 4.80 -1.75 -6.43
CA ILE A 90 6.13 -1.33 -5.99
C ILE A 90 6.62 -0.16 -6.83
N VAL A 91 7.12 0.88 -6.18
CA VAL A 91 7.94 1.91 -6.84
C VAL A 91 9.40 1.45 -6.76
N PRO A 92 10.16 1.43 -7.88
CA PRO A 92 11.55 1.02 -7.85
C PRO A 92 12.35 1.86 -6.84
N PRO A 93 13.26 1.25 -6.06
CA PRO A 93 14.10 1.97 -5.12
C PRO A 93 15.06 2.94 -5.82
N VAL A 94 15.50 2.60 -7.03
CA VAL A 94 16.38 3.42 -7.87
C VAL A 94 15.58 3.91 -9.09
N LEU A 95 15.30 5.21 -9.14
CA LEU A 95 14.45 5.78 -10.19
C LEU A 95 15.18 6.03 -11.52
N SER A 96 16.52 5.93 -11.54
CA SER A 96 17.37 6.17 -12.70
C SER A 96 17.87 4.89 -13.37
N SER A 97 17.44 3.71 -12.90
CA SER A 97 17.84 2.44 -13.48
C SER A 97 17.16 2.18 -14.83
N SER A 98 17.73 1.30 -15.65
CA SER A 98 17.04 0.80 -16.85
C SER A 98 15.73 0.08 -16.47
N ASP A 99 14.79 -0.05 -17.41
CA ASP A 99 13.53 -0.77 -17.17
C ASP A 99 13.78 -2.22 -16.74
N GLU A 100 14.78 -2.88 -17.34
CA GLU A 100 15.16 -4.25 -17.00
C GLU A 100 15.70 -4.37 -15.58
N ALA A 101 16.58 -3.46 -15.15
CA ALA A 101 17.08 -3.42 -13.79
C ALA A 101 15.95 -3.10 -12.79
N ALA A 102 15.09 -2.13 -13.13
CA ALA A 102 13.93 -1.79 -12.31
C ALA A 102 13.01 -2.99 -12.10
N ARG A 103 12.73 -3.78 -13.16
CA ARG A 103 11.91 -5.00 -13.07
C ARG A 103 12.49 -6.04 -12.10
N ARG A 104 13.81 -6.22 -12.10
CA ARG A 104 14.48 -7.13 -11.14
C ARG A 104 14.37 -6.61 -9.72
N ASP A 105 14.64 -5.32 -9.51
CA ASP A 105 14.61 -4.70 -8.18
C ASP A 105 13.20 -4.75 -7.57
N VAL A 106 12.17 -4.41 -8.35
CA VAL A 106 10.78 -4.44 -7.84
C VAL A 106 10.33 -5.87 -7.53
N ALA A 107 10.79 -6.87 -8.27
CA ALA A 107 10.50 -8.27 -7.98
C ALA A 107 11.12 -8.72 -6.65
N LEU A 108 12.38 -8.34 -6.39
CA LEU A 108 13.06 -8.62 -5.13
C LEU A 108 12.35 -7.95 -3.94
N VAL A 109 12.02 -6.66 -4.08
CA VAL A 109 11.29 -5.93 -3.03
C VAL A 109 9.91 -6.55 -2.79
N ALA A 110 9.19 -6.93 -3.84
CA ALA A 110 7.89 -7.58 -3.70
C ALA A 110 7.98 -8.92 -2.97
N ALA A 111 8.96 -9.76 -3.30
CA ALA A 111 9.18 -11.04 -2.64
C ALA A 111 9.51 -10.86 -1.15
N ALA A 112 10.41 -9.92 -0.83
CA ALA A 112 10.77 -9.60 0.56
C ALA A 112 9.55 -9.09 1.37
N LEU A 113 8.73 -8.21 0.79
CA LEU A 113 7.50 -7.74 1.44
C LEU A 113 6.51 -8.88 1.68
N VAL A 114 6.31 -9.76 0.70
CA VAL A 114 5.42 -10.92 0.86
C VAL A 114 5.92 -11.84 1.97
N GLU A 115 7.22 -12.14 2.03
CA GLU A 115 7.76 -12.95 3.13
C GLU A 115 7.50 -12.30 4.49
N VAL A 116 7.88 -11.03 4.66
CA VAL A 116 7.70 -10.31 5.94
C VAL A 116 6.24 -10.31 6.40
N GLU A 117 5.30 -10.12 5.48
CA GLU A 117 3.88 -9.98 5.81
C GLU A 117 3.13 -11.32 5.90
N ARG A 118 3.54 -12.33 5.12
CA ARG A 118 2.72 -13.52 4.85
C ARG A 118 3.37 -14.83 5.26
N ARG A 119 4.64 -14.86 5.64
CA ARG A 119 5.29 -16.08 6.15
C ARG A 119 4.49 -16.75 7.27
N ALA A 120 4.03 -15.99 8.25
CA ALA A 120 3.23 -16.52 9.36
C ALA A 120 1.78 -16.90 8.97
N VAL A 121 1.31 -16.50 7.78
CA VAL A 121 -0.07 -16.70 7.34
C VAL A 121 -0.19 -17.85 6.34
N CYS A 122 0.68 -17.87 5.32
CA CYS A 122 0.65 -18.88 4.26
C CYS A 122 2.01 -19.57 4.04
N GLY A 123 3.03 -19.29 4.85
CA GLY A 123 4.36 -19.90 4.69
C GLY A 123 5.16 -19.36 3.50
N ALA A 124 4.73 -18.25 2.89
CA ALA A 124 5.48 -17.61 1.82
C ALA A 124 6.88 -17.19 2.29
N THR A 125 7.90 -17.53 1.51
CA THR A 125 9.31 -17.15 1.71
C THR A 125 9.91 -16.76 0.37
N VAL A 126 10.98 -15.98 0.36
CA VAL A 126 11.68 -15.62 -0.88
C VAL A 126 12.09 -16.88 -1.67
N ASP A 127 12.40 -17.98 -1.00
CA ASP A 127 12.82 -19.24 -1.64
C ASP A 127 11.68 -20.01 -2.33
N ASN A 128 10.43 -19.87 -1.88
CA ASN A 128 9.29 -20.60 -2.44
C ASN A 128 8.38 -19.74 -3.34
N LEU A 129 8.60 -18.43 -3.39
CA LEU A 129 7.87 -17.51 -4.25
C LEU A 129 8.40 -17.53 -5.68
N ARG A 130 7.48 -17.58 -6.63
CA ARG A 130 7.76 -17.47 -8.07
C ARG A 130 7.08 -16.22 -8.62
N VAL A 131 7.83 -15.41 -9.34
CA VAL A 131 7.30 -14.23 -10.04
C VAL A 131 6.65 -14.71 -11.34
N TYR A 132 5.36 -14.42 -11.52
CA TYR A 132 4.65 -14.73 -12.76
C TYR A 132 4.32 -13.48 -13.60
N THR A 133 4.40 -12.28 -13.01
CA THR A 133 4.29 -11.03 -13.78
C THR A 133 5.06 -9.88 -13.10
N VAL A 134 5.65 -9.03 -13.94
CA VAL A 134 6.21 -7.73 -13.56
C VAL A 134 5.88 -6.76 -14.68
N GLU A 135 4.95 -5.85 -14.41
CA GLU A 135 4.44 -4.93 -15.41
C GLU A 135 4.35 -3.50 -14.86
N ARG A 136 4.54 -2.50 -15.72
CA ARG A 136 4.26 -1.12 -15.33
C ARG A 136 2.78 -0.95 -15.04
N ALA A 137 2.46 -0.26 -13.95
CA ALA A 137 1.09 -0.05 -13.52
C ALA A 137 0.21 0.66 -14.57
N VAL A 138 0.81 1.52 -15.40
CA VAL A 138 0.12 2.17 -16.53
C VAL A 138 -0.36 1.21 -17.63
N HIS A 139 0.24 0.02 -17.74
CA HIS A 139 -0.12 -0.97 -18.74
C HIS A 139 -0.97 -2.11 -18.16
N TRP A 140 -0.97 -2.24 -16.82
CA TRP A 140 -1.74 -3.24 -16.10
C TRP A 140 -3.23 -3.12 -16.39
N ARG A 141 -3.83 -4.20 -16.89
CA ARG A 141 -5.28 -4.33 -17.05
C ARG A 141 -5.77 -5.40 -16.06
N PRO A 142 -6.71 -5.06 -15.15
CA PRO A 142 -7.38 -6.09 -14.38
C PRO A 142 -8.15 -6.99 -15.36
N PHE A 143 -8.02 -8.29 -15.18
CA PHE A 143 -8.77 -9.32 -15.88
C PHE A 143 -10.25 -9.29 -15.50
#